data_AF-A0A430RL42-F1
#
_entry.id   AF-A0A430RL42-F1
#
_cell.length_a   1.000
_cell.length_b   1.000
_cell.length_c   1.000
_cell.angle_alpha   90.00
_cell.angle_beta   90.00
_cell.angle_gamma   90.00
#
_symmetry.space_group_name_H-M   'P 1'
#
loop_
_entity.id
_entity.type
_entity.pdbx_description
1 polymer ?
#
loop_
_entity_poly.entity_id
_entity_poly.type
_entity_poly.pdbx_seq_one_letter_code
_entity_poly.pdbx_strand_id
1 'polypeptide(L)'
;MGRWELERAWDLLEEGDLLEALEHAERAYRRHPKDPEARFLYGYLRFTSDGAYEGLRLMELGAKAMGGEACAELWRIYGTEFPAHLLDLARFLERRGLPLPGDTAWAEAVLEEQGLPPEVAREVERWLYQEDIPSLEGFFRKRPSPYPGYLLVRLYLARGAFLRAQGLAGELGEAWGGD
;
A
#
# COMPACT_ATOMS: atom_id res chain seq x y z
N MET A 1 8.04 -20.52 20.23
CA MET A 1 6.80 -20.81 19.49
C MET A 1 6.53 -19.78 18.38
N GLY A 2 6.59 -18.47 18.63
CA GLY A 2 6.40 -17.45 17.57
C GLY A 2 7.37 -17.55 16.39
N ARG A 3 8.66 -17.83 16.65
CA ARG A 3 9.68 -18.03 15.60
C ARG A 3 9.37 -19.21 14.65
N TRP A 4 8.84 -20.31 15.18
CA TRP A 4 8.47 -21.47 14.37
C TRP A 4 7.31 -21.15 13.43
N GLU A 5 6.31 -20.37 13.88
CA GLU A 5 5.22 -19.93 12.99
C GLU A 5 5.74 -19.03 11.87
N LEU A 6 6.70 -18.15 12.18
CA LEU A 6 7.28 -17.25 11.19
C LEU A 6 8.08 -18.02 10.13
N GLU A 7 8.94 -18.94 10.56
CA GLU A 7 9.69 -19.82 9.66
C GLU A 7 8.74 -20.65 8.78
N ARG A 8 7.70 -21.26 9.38
CA ARG A 8 6.71 -22.03 8.62
C ARG A 8 5.92 -21.17 7.63
N ALA A 9 5.59 -19.93 7.98
CA ALA A 9 4.90 -19.01 7.07
C ALA A 9 5.75 -18.66 5.84
N TRP A 10 7.07 -18.52 5.99
CA TRP A 10 7.98 -18.33 4.86
C TRP A 10 8.04 -19.56 3.96
N ASP A 11 8.22 -20.75 4.53
CA ASP A 11 8.26 -22.00 3.76
C ASP A 11 6.97 -22.17 2.93
N LEU A 12 5.81 -21.93 3.54
CA LEU A 12 4.51 -22.02 2.86
C LEU A 12 4.34 -20.98 1.75
N LEU A 13 4.86 -19.77 1.96
CA LEU A 13 4.86 -18.74 0.92
C LEU A 13 5.72 -19.16 -0.28
N GLU A 14 6.88 -19.77 -0.06
CA GLU A 14 7.73 -20.32 -1.12
C GLU A 14 7.06 -21.51 -1.83
N GLU A 15 6.35 -22.36 -1.09
CA GLU A 15 5.54 -23.47 -1.61
C GLU A 15 4.30 -22.99 -2.38
N GLY A 16 3.92 -21.71 -2.25
CA GLY A 16 2.77 -21.09 -2.91
C GLY A 16 1.43 -21.29 -2.17
N ASP A 17 1.44 -21.84 -0.96
CA ASP A 17 0.24 -21.97 -0.12
C ASP A 17 -0.01 -20.67 0.65
N LEU A 18 -0.58 -19.69 -0.06
CA LEU A 18 -0.83 -18.34 0.48
C LEU A 18 -1.80 -18.34 1.67
N LEU A 19 -2.78 -19.26 1.68
CA LEU A 19 -3.78 -19.31 2.74
C LEU A 19 -3.15 -19.80 4.04
N GLU A 20 -2.43 -20.93 4.00
CA GLU A 20 -1.79 -21.47 5.19
C GLU A 20 -0.63 -20.56 5.65
N ALA A 21 0.11 -19.96 4.71
CA ALA A 21 1.13 -18.95 5.01
C ALA A 21 0.55 -17.77 5.79
N LEU A 22 -0.61 -17.25 5.35
CA LEU A 22 -1.30 -16.14 6.01
C LEU A 22 -1.71 -16.49 7.44
N GLU A 23 -2.24 -17.69 7.67
CA GLU A 23 -2.61 -18.14 9.02
C GLU A 23 -1.40 -18.20 9.97
N HIS A 24 -0.28 -18.78 9.50
CA HIS A 24 0.94 -18.86 10.29
C HIS A 24 1.55 -17.48 10.54
N ALA A 25 1.58 -16.60 9.54
CA ALA A 25 2.06 -15.24 9.68
C ALA A 25 1.19 -14.43 10.67
N GLU A 26 -0.13 -14.60 10.64
CA GLU A 26 -1.02 -13.97 11.63
C GLU A 26 -0.72 -14.47 13.05
N ARG A 27 -0.55 -15.78 13.24
CA ARG A 27 -0.18 -16.35 14.54
C ARG A 27 1.16 -15.81 15.04
N ALA A 28 2.16 -15.67 14.16
CA ALA A 28 3.45 -15.07 14.49
C ALA A 28 3.29 -13.60 14.92
N TYR A 29 2.57 -12.80 14.12
CA TYR A 29 2.32 -11.39 14.38
C TYR A 29 1.54 -11.16 15.68
N ARG A 30 0.46 -11.90 15.93
CA ARG A 30 -0.35 -11.76 17.16
C ARG A 30 0.47 -12.03 18.42
N ARG A 31 1.44 -12.96 18.37
CA ARG A 31 2.34 -13.26 19.49
C ARG A 31 3.40 -12.18 19.68
N HIS A 32 3.93 -11.63 18.59
CA HIS A 32 5.00 -10.64 18.61
C HIS A 32 4.70 -9.46 17.68
N PRO A 33 3.73 -8.58 17.99
CA PRO A 33 3.29 -7.52 17.07
C PRO A 33 4.34 -6.42 16.83
N LYS A 34 5.41 -6.42 17.65
CA LYS A 34 6.55 -5.51 17.53
C LYS A 34 7.70 -6.08 16.71
N ASP A 35 7.70 -7.37 16.41
CA ASP A 35 8.69 -8.03 15.58
C ASP A 35 8.57 -7.51 14.14
N PRO A 36 9.63 -6.88 13.58
CA PRO A 36 9.62 -6.36 12.22
C PRO A 36 9.31 -7.42 11.16
N GLU A 37 9.87 -8.62 11.29
CA GLU A 37 9.73 -9.68 10.29
C GLU A 37 8.30 -10.25 10.28
N ALA A 38 7.76 -10.58 11.46
CA ALA A 38 6.39 -11.04 11.59
C ALA A 38 5.38 -9.98 11.09
N ARG A 39 5.64 -8.69 11.37
CA ARG A 39 4.80 -7.60 10.88
C ARG A 39 4.90 -7.46 9.36
N PHE A 40 6.10 -7.54 8.81
CA PHE A 40 6.33 -7.43 7.37
C PHE A 40 5.62 -8.55 6.62
N LEU A 41 5.86 -9.81 7.00
CA LEU A 41 5.31 -10.98 6.31
C LEU A 41 3.77 -11.03 6.41
N TYR A 42 3.22 -10.80 7.61
CA TYR A 42 1.76 -10.75 7.78
C TYR A 42 1.13 -9.60 6.97
N GLY A 43 1.76 -8.43 6.98
CA GLY A 43 1.31 -7.28 6.19
C GLY A 43 1.32 -7.56 4.68
N TYR A 44 2.42 -8.15 4.18
CA TYR A 44 2.55 -8.56 2.78
C TYR A 44 1.43 -9.54 2.39
N LEU A 45 1.27 -10.64 3.13
CA LEU A 45 0.28 -11.68 2.83
C LEU A 45 -1.16 -11.13 2.90
N ARG A 46 -1.47 -10.25 3.86
CA ARG A 46 -2.79 -9.59 3.93
C ARG A 46 -3.06 -8.70 2.73
N PHE A 47 -2.07 -7.93 2.29
CA PHE A 47 -2.23 -7.05 1.15
C PHE A 47 -2.36 -7.83 -0.16
N THR A 48 -1.54 -8.85 -0.37
CA THR A 48 -1.57 -9.65 -1.61
C THR A 48 -2.78 -10.57 -1.70
N SER A 49 -3.29 -11.07 -0.58
CA SER A 49 -4.45 -11.98 -0.56
C SER A 49 -5.78 -11.23 -0.64
N ASP A 50 -5.94 -10.19 0.17
CA ASP A 50 -7.24 -9.54 0.37
C ASP A 50 -7.30 -8.11 -0.19
N GLY A 51 -6.19 -7.57 -0.70
CA GLY A 51 -6.08 -6.15 -1.08
C GLY A 51 -6.21 -5.19 0.11
N ALA A 52 -6.07 -5.69 1.35
CA ALA A 52 -6.29 -4.93 2.56
C ALA A 52 -5.19 -3.89 2.76
N TYR A 53 -5.56 -2.60 2.78
CA TYR A 53 -4.60 -1.51 2.91
C TYR A 53 -3.95 -1.47 4.30
N GLU A 54 -4.61 -2.01 5.31
CA GLU A 54 -3.99 -2.27 6.60
C GLU A 54 -2.74 -3.18 6.46
N GLY A 55 -2.80 -4.18 5.58
CA GLY A 55 -1.67 -5.06 5.29
C GLY A 55 -0.47 -4.29 4.76
N LEU A 56 -0.69 -3.41 3.78
CA LEU A 56 0.36 -2.54 3.23
C LEU A 56 0.98 -1.62 4.28
N ARG A 57 0.15 -1.05 5.17
CA ARG A 57 0.62 -0.24 6.32
C ARG A 57 1.51 -1.06 7.27
N LEU A 58 1.12 -2.29 7.60
CA LEU A 58 1.92 -3.18 8.45
C LEU A 58 3.25 -3.54 7.79
N MET A 59 3.19 -3.87 6.51
CA MET A 59 4.36 -4.16 5.68
C MET A 59 5.35 -2.98 5.68
N GLU A 60 4.86 -1.74 5.52
CA GLU A 60 5.68 -0.52 5.59
C GLU A 60 6.45 -0.42 6.91
N LEU A 61 5.75 -0.58 8.02
CA LEU A 61 6.34 -0.49 9.36
C LEU A 61 7.36 -1.61 9.62
N GLY A 62 7.15 -2.81 9.06
CA GLY A 62 8.09 -3.92 9.13
C GLY A 62 9.35 -3.64 8.32
N ALA A 63 9.19 -3.29 7.05
CA ALA A 63 10.32 -3.06 6.14
C ALA A 63 11.21 -1.90 6.59
N LYS A 64 10.64 -0.78 7.05
CA LYS A 64 11.42 0.36 7.55
C LYS A 64 12.26 -0.01 8.78
N ALA A 65 11.89 -1.05 9.52
CA ALA A 65 12.68 -1.57 10.63
C ALA A 65 13.72 -2.61 10.19
N MET A 66 13.45 -3.39 9.14
CA MET A 66 14.35 -4.41 8.58
C MET A 66 15.44 -3.83 7.66
N GLY A 67 15.11 -2.83 6.84
CA GLY A 67 16.03 -2.19 5.89
C GLY A 67 15.96 -2.73 4.47
N GLY A 68 17.10 -2.68 3.76
CA GLY A 68 17.25 -2.72 2.30
C GLY A 68 16.30 -3.63 1.52
N GLU A 69 16.40 -4.95 1.69
CA GLU A 69 15.62 -5.92 0.88
C GLU A 69 14.10 -5.78 1.10
N ALA A 70 13.67 -5.63 2.35
CA ALA A 70 12.26 -5.43 2.66
C ALA A 70 11.74 -4.10 2.09
N CYS A 71 12.56 -3.05 2.10
CA CYS A 71 12.22 -1.79 1.45
C CYS A 71 12.18 -1.90 -0.08
N ALA A 72 12.95 -2.79 -0.70
CA ALA A 72 12.88 -3.03 -2.14
C ALA A 72 11.56 -3.69 -2.57
N GLU A 73 10.97 -4.53 -1.71
CA GLU A 73 9.62 -5.07 -1.95
C GLU A 73 8.56 -3.96 -1.91
N LEU A 74 8.60 -3.10 -0.89
CA LEU A 74 7.70 -1.94 -0.83
C LEU A 74 7.89 -0.99 -2.01
N TRP A 75 9.13 -0.79 -2.45
CA TRP A 75 9.43 0.04 -3.61
C TRP A 75 8.71 -0.46 -4.86
N ARG A 76 8.64 -1.79 -5.07
CA ARG A 76 7.93 -2.38 -6.20
C ARG A 76 6.42 -2.14 -6.14
N ILE A 77 5.83 -2.18 -4.94
CA ILE A 77 4.40 -1.88 -4.75
C ILE A 77 4.12 -0.39 -4.93
N TYR A 78 4.96 0.48 -4.37
CA TYR A 78 4.77 1.93 -4.44
C TYR A 78 5.06 2.49 -5.83
N GLY A 79 6.04 1.92 -6.53
CA GLY A 79 6.48 2.33 -7.87
C GLY A 79 5.46 2.08 -8.98
N THR A 80 4.33 1.45 -8.68
CA THR A 80 3.23 1.24 -9.63
C THR A 80 1.98 2.01 -9.27
N GLU A 81 1.76 2.30 -7.98
CA GLU A 81 0.43 2.72 -7.51
C GLU A 81 0.42 3.87 -6.50
N PHE A 82 1.54 4.14 -5.79
CA PHE A 82 1.57 5.06 -4.65
C PHE A 82 2.75 6.03 -4.75
N PRO A 83 2.68 7.02 -5.66
CA PRO A 83 3.75 7.98 -5.88
C PRO A 83 4.16 8.75 -4.63
N ALA A 84 3.24 9.19 -3.77
CA ALA A 84 3.64 9.96 -2.58
C ALA A 84 4.37 9.07 -1.55
N HIS A 85 3.89 7.85 -1.32
CA HIS A 85 4.59 6.89 -0.47
C HIS A 85 5.93 6.42 -1.06
N LEU A 86 6.07 6.36 -2.39
CA LEU A 86 7.36 6.09 -3.04
C LEU A 86 8.38 7.19 -2.71
N LEU A 87 7.99 8.46 -2.85
CA LEU A 87 8.84 9.60 -2.52
C LEU A 87 9.22 9.63 -1.04
N ASP A 88 8.30 9.26 -0.15
CA ASP A 88 8.59 9.15 1.28
C ASP A 88 9.53 7.99 1.61
N LEU A 89 9.39 6.86 0.91
CA LEU A 89 10.29 5.72 1.05
C LEU A 89 11.70 6.09 0.57
N ALA A 90 11.83 6.78 -0.56
CA ALA A 90 13.11 7.27 -1.06
C ALA A 90 13.81 8.18 -0.04
N ARG A 91 13.10 9.20 0.46
CA ARG A 91 13.62 10.09 1.51
C ARG A 91 14.02 9.33 2.77
N PHE A 92 13.27 8.30 3.15
CA PHE A 92 13.60 7.45 4.29
C PHE A 92 14.91 6.69 4.06
N LEU A 93 15.07 6.06 2.90
CA LEU A 93 16.27 5.29 2.55
C LEU A 93 17.51 6.18 2.49
N GLU A 94 17.41 7.35 1.85
CA GLU A 94 18.49 8.34 1.78
C GLU A 94 18.95 8.78 3.18
N ARG A 95 18.00 9.12 4.07
CA ARG A 95 18.31 9.51 5.47
C ARG A 95 18.97 8.39 6.26
N ARG A 96 18.73 7.13 5.88
CA ARG A 96 19.34 5.95 6.50
C ARG A 96 20.65 5.55 5.83
N GLY A 97 21.07 6.22 4.75
CA GLY A 97 22.24 5.84 3.95
C GLY A 97 22.06 4.49 3.24
N LEU A 98 20.81 4.08 2.98
CA LEU A 98 20.49 2.86 2.26
C LEU A 98 20.36 3.14 0.76
N PRO A 99 20.73 2.19 -0.11
CA PRO A 99 20.60 2.37 -1.55
C PRO A 99 19.13 2.46 -1.96
N LEU A 100 18.85 3.31 -2.96
CA LEU A 100 17.56 3.36 -3.60
C LEU A 100 17.40 2.16 -4.56
N PRO A 101 16.31 1.37 -4.46
CA PRO A 101 16.03 0.29 -5.40
C PRO A 101 15.80 0.74 -6.85
N GLY A 102 15.45 2.01 -7.08
CA GLY A 102 15.20 2.59 -8.40
C GLY A 102 15.12 4.12 -8.34
N ASP A 103 14.69 4.75 -9.43
CA ASP A 103 14.42 6.19 -9.47
C ASP A 103 12.98 6.55 -9.03
N THR A 104 12.74 7.84 -8.84
CA THR A 104 11.45 8.39 -8.40
C THR A 104 10.79 9.31 -9.44
N ALA A 105 11.35 9.40 -10.66
CA ALA A 105 10.93 10.37 -11.66
C ALA A 105 9.47 10.16 -12.09
N TRP A 106 9.04 8.91 -12.19
CA TRP A 106 7.64 8.57 -12.43
C TRP A 106 6.71 9.16 -11.37
N ALA A 107 7.06 9.03 -10.08
CA ALA A 107 6.21 9.49 -8.99
C ALA A 107 6.09 11.02 -8.98
N GLU A 108 7.18 11.73 -9.24
CA GLU A 108 7.18 13.18 -9.37
C GLU A 108 6.28 13.63 -10.54
N ALA A 109 6.44 13.00 -11.71
CA ALA A 109 5.67 13.32 -12.90
C ALA A 109 4.16 13.07 -12.70
N VAL A 110 3.77 11.95 -12.08
CA VAL A 110 2.37 11.65 -11.79
C VAL A 110 1.77 12.71 -10.86
N LEU A 111 2.46 13.10 -9.79
CA LEU A 111 1.93 14.10 -8.86
C LEU A 111 1.82 15.49 -9.50
N GLU A 112 2.79 15.85 -10.36
CA GLU A 112 2.77 17.09 -11.12
C GLU A 112 1.60 17.14 -12.10
N GLU A 113 1.40 16.08 -12.90
CA GLU A 113 0.31 15.97 -13.87
C GLU A 113 -1.06 16.10 -13.19
N GLN A 114 -1.21 15.51 -12.01
CA GLN A 114 -2.45 15.58 -11.22
C GLN A 114 -2.62 16.91 -10.48
N GLY A 115 -1.62 17.81 -10.55
CA GLY A 115 -1.59 19.08 -9.83
C GLY A 115 -1.68 18.90 -8.31
N LEU A 116 -1.22 17.77 -7.79
CA LEU A 116 -1.32 17.41 -6.37
C LEU A 116 0.03 17.65 -5.69
N PRO A 117 0.11 18.61 -4.74
CA PRO A 117 1.31 18.75 -3.92
C PRO A 117 1.63 17.45 -3.18
N PRO A 118 2.91 17.05 -3.03
CA PRO A 118 3.29 15.80 -2.40
C PRO A 118 2.69 15.60 -1.00
N GLU A 119 2.58 16.67 -0.21
CA GLU A 119 1.98 16.63 1.12
C GLU A 119 0.50 16.25 1.07
N VAL A 120 -0.23 16.77 0.08
CA VAL A 120 -1.65 16.45 -0.11
C VAL A 120 -1.81 15.02 -0.61
N ALA A 121 -1.00 14.61 -1.59
CA ALA A 121 -1.03 13.23 -2.09
C ALA A 121 -0.72 12.20 -0.99
N ARG A 122 0.25 12.52 -0.11
CA ARG A 122 0.54 11.72 1.09
C ARG A 122 -0.68 11.59 1.99
N GLU A 123 -1.43 12.67 2.24
CA GLU A 123 -2.64 12.60 3.06
C GLU A 123 -3.74 11.76 2.43
N VAL A 124 -3.93 11.88 1.11
CA VAL A 124 -4.89 11.08 0.34
C VAL A 124 -4.55 9.59 0.44
N GLU A 125 -3.29 9.21 0.18
CA GLU A 125 -2.84 7.84 0.31
C GLU A 125 -2.85 7.36 1.78
N ARG A 126 -2.64 8.25 2.76
CA ARG A 126 -2.77 7.91 4.19
C ARG A 126 -4.21 7.55 4.56
N TRP A 127 -5.21 8.28 4.06
CA TRP A 127 -6.61 7.92 4.30
C TRP A 127 -6.95 6.57 3.70
N LEU A 128 -6.38 6.23 2.54
CA LEU A 128 -6.49 4.91 1.95
C LEU A 128 -5.94 3.82 2.90
N TYR A 129 -4.76 4.04 3.48
CA TYR A 129 -4.12 3.13 4.45
C TYR A 129 -4.91 2.96 5.74
N GLN A 130 -5.62 4.01 6.14
CA GLN A 130 -6.52 4.02 7.30
C GLN A 130 -7.92 3.51 6.95
N GLU A 131 -8.18 3.26 5.67
CA GLU A 131 -9.48 2.94 5.11
C GLU A 131 -10.57 3.96 5.54
N ASP A 132 -10.15 5.23 5.65
CA ASP A 132 -10.98 6.37 6.01
C ASP A 132 -11.74 6.89 4.77
N ILE A 133 -12.75 6.13 4.37
CA ILE A 133 -13.62 6.43 3.23
C ILE A 133 -14.25 7.84 3.35
N PRO A 134 -14.84 8.26 4.49
CA PRO A 134 -15.47 9.58 4.58
C PRO A 134 -14.51 10.74 4.31
N SER A 135 -13.28 10.67 4.80
CA SER A 135 -12.27 11.71 4.54
C SER A 135 -11.87 11.73 3.07
N LEU A 136 -11.63 10.56 2.47
CA LEU A 136 -11.22 10.45 1.08
C LEU A 136 -12.34 10.90 0.11
N GLU A 137 -13.58 10.50 0.35
CA GLU A 137 -14.76 10.98 -0.39
C GLU A 137 -14.97 12.49 -0.23
N GLY A 138 -14.83 12.98 1.00
CA GLY A 138 -14.98 14.39 1.32
C GLY A 138 -13.93 15.25 0.62
N PHE A 139 -12.70 14.74 0.53
CA PHE A 139 -11.62 15.38 -0.23
C PHE A 139 -11.93 15.38 -1.73
N PHE A 140 -12.23 14.22 -2.31
CA PHE A 140 -12.53 14.09 -3.74
C PHE A 140 -13.69 14.99 -4.16
N ARG A 141 -14.76 15.09 -3.35
CA ARG A 141 -15.89 16.00 -3.64
C ARG A 141 -15.47 17.47 -3.69
N LYS A 142 -14.56 17.90 -2.81
CA LYS A 142 -14.08 19.29 -2.75
C LYS A 142 -13.07 19.59 -3.85
N ARG A 143 -12.28 18.60 -4.22
CA ARG A 143 -11.22 18.70 -5.23
C ARG A 143 -11.25 17.46 -6.12
N PRO A 144 -12.16 17.41 -7.10
CA PRO A 144 -12.24 16.28 -8.02
C PRO A 144 -11.00 16.22 -8.89
N SER A 145 -10.30 15.09 -8.87
CA SER A 145 -9.21 14.79 -9.80
C SER A 145 -9.08 13.28 -10.01
N PRO A 146 -8.47 12.83 -11.13
CA PRO A 146 -8.38 11.40 -11.45
C PRO A 146 -7.74 10.57 -10.34
N TYR A 147 -6.66 11.05 -9.73
CA TYR A 147 -5.90 10.25 -8.76
C TYR A 147 -6.66 9.89 -7.47
N PRO A 148 -7.23 10.82 -6.67
CA PRO A 148 -8.04 10.47 -5.51
C PRO A 148 -9.30 9.66 -5.88
N GLY A 149 -9.88 9.91 -7.06
CA GLY A 149 -10.99 9.12 -7.58
C GLY A 149 -10.61 7.66 -7.83
N TYR A 150 -9.48 7.42 -8.47
CA TYR A 150 -8.91 6.08 -8.68
C TYR A 150 -8.67 5.35 -7.35
N LEU A 151 -8.09 6.04 -6.36
CA LEU A 151 -7.86 5.45 -5.03
C LEU A 151 -9.18 5.10 -4.31
N LEU A 152 -10.23 5.93 -4.46
CA LEU A 152 -11.57 5.62 -3.95
C LEU A 152 -12.18 4.38 -4.62
N VAL A 153 -12.05 4.26 -5.94
CA VAL A 153 -12.52 3.08 -6.67
C VAL A 153 -11.85 1.83 -6.12
N ARG A 154 -10.53 1.85 -5.93
CA ARG A 154 -9.79 0.71 -5.37
C ARG A 154 -10.23 0.36 -3.95
N LEU A 155 -10.39 1.37 -3.09
CA LEU A 155 -10.88 1.16 -1.73
C LEU A 155 -12.27 0.50 -1.73
N TYR A 156 -13.15 0.93 -2.64
CA TYR A 156 -14.45 0.30 -2.81
C TYR A 156 -14.36 -1.14 -3.28
N LEU A 157 -13.48 -1.46 -4.23
CA LEU A 157 -13.25 -2.82 -4.68
C LEU A 157 -12.71 -3.71 -3.54
N ALA A 158 -11.73 -3.23 -2.78
CA ALA A 158 -11.17 -3.94 -1.63
C ALA A 158 -12.22 -4.24 -0.54
N ARG A 159 -13.25 -3.39 -0.41
CA ARG A 159 -14.38 -3.60 0.51
C ARG A 159 -15.55 -4.37 -0.10
N GLY A 160 -15.43 -4.85 -1.33
CA GLY A 160 -16.52 -5.55 -2.04
C GLY A 160 -17.70 -4.64 -2.41
N ALA A 161 -17.53 -3.32 -2.38
CA ALA A 161 -18.54 -2.33 -2.74
C ALA A 161 -18.58 -2.09 -4.27
N PHE A 162 -18.74 -3.17 -5.03
CA PHE A 162 -18.58 -3.18 -6.50
C PHE A 162 -19.46 -2.17 -7.24
N LEU A 163 -20.72 -1.99 -6.83
CA LEU A 163 -21.62 -1.04 -7.48
C LEU A 163 -21.16 0.42 -7.30
N ARG A 164 -20.60 0.75 -6.13
CA ARG A 164 -20.04 2.08 -5.88
C ARG A 164 -18.76 2.30 -6.68
N ALA A 165 -17.88 1.29 -6.70
CA ALA A 165 -16.66 1.32 -7.50
C ALA A 165 -16.98 1.52 -8.99
N GLN A 166 -17.95 0.76 -9.52
CA GLN A 166 -18.37 0.86 -10.91
C GLN A 166 -18.96 2.23 -11.25
N GLY A 167 -19.85 2.75 -10.41
CA GLY A 167 -20.45 4.08 -10.61
C GLY A 167 -19.39 5.17 -10.66
N LEU A 168 -18.49 5.19 -9.66
CA LEU A 168 -17.42 6.18 -9.60
C LEU A 168 -16.43 6.02 -10.76
N ALA A 169 -16.08 4.80 -11.15
CA ALA A 169 -15.22 4.57 -12.32
C ALA A 169 -15.87 5.08 -13.61
N GLY A 170 -17.18 4.93 -13.77
CA GLY A 170 -17.94 5.51 -14.87
C GLY A 170 -17.89 7.04 -14.89
N GLU A 171 -18.16 7.68 -13.76
CA GLU A 171 -18.07 9.14 -13.61
C GLU A 171 -16.66 9.66 -13.95
N LEU A 172 -15.62 8.95 -13.49
CA LEU A 172 -14.23 9.30 -13.80
C LEU A 172 -13.93 9.16 -15.30
N GLY A 173 -14.44 8.10 -15.93
CA GLY A 173 -14.30 7.89 -17.37
C GLY A 173 -15.01 8.95 -18.20
N GLU A 174 -16.20 9.39 -17.80
CA GLU A 174 -16.92 10.46 -18.51
C GLU A 174 -16.23 11.83 -18.36
N ALA A 175 -15.68 12.12 -17.18
CA ALA A 175 -15.09 13.43 -16.89
C ALA A 175 -13.61 13.57 -17.31
N TRP A 176 -12.85 12.47 -17.36
CA TRP A 176 -11.41 12.48 -17.66
C TRP A 176 -10.96 11.42 -18.67
N GLY A 177 -11.85 10.55 -19.16
CA GLY A 177 -11.56 9.62 -20.25
C GLY A 177 -11.72 10.32 -21.60
N GLY A 178 -10.76 11.17 -21.96
CA GLY A 178 -10.60 11.62 -23.35
C GLY A 178 -9.91 10.53 -24.18
N ASP A 179 -10.32 10.43 -25.46
CA ASP A 179 -9.84 9.47 -26.49
C ASP A 179 -8.31 9.23 -26.52
#